data_AF-A0A3Q8X6N9-F1
#
_entry.id   AF-A0A3Q8X6N9-F1
#
_cell.length_a   1.000
_cell.length_b   1.000
_cell.length_c   1.000
_cell.angle_alpha   90.00
_cell.angle_beta   90.00
_cell.angle_gamma   90.00
#
_symmetry.space_group_name_H-M   'P 1'
#
loop_
_entity.id
_entity.type
_entity.pdbx_description
1 polymer ?
#
loop_
_entity_poly.entity_id
_entity_poly.type
_entity_poly.pdbx_seq_one_letter_code
_entity_poly.pdbx_strand_id
1 'polypeptide(L)'
;MKDILNKYCVKTFGVSGAIKEIGLVKKVAGRTIHVDWGMKVWIYQNKDFQWIPISKEELEAKYRKHKFTEEALKRAAALGIEVND
;
A
#
# COMPACT_ATOMS: atom_id res chain seq x y z
N MET A 1 -16.27 4.07 -7.12
CA MET A 1 -14.89 3.62 -6.84
C MET A 1 -13.80 4.54 -7.46
N LYS A 2 -14.02 5.86 -7.53
CA LYS A 2 -12.95 6.83 -7.84
C LYS A 2 -12.09 7.19 -6.62
N ASP A 3 -12.54 6.78 -5.43
CA ASP A 3 -12.02 7.22 -4.14
C ASP A 3 -10.71 6.53 -3.71
N ILE A 4 -10.27 5.51 -4.45
CA ILE A 4 -9.03 4.77 -4.11
C ILE A 4 -7.80 5.33 -4.84
N LEU A 5 -8.00 6.28 -5.76
CA LEU A 5 -6.90 6.93 -6.46
C LEU A 5 -6.03 7.71 -5.46
N ASN A 6 -4.71 7.59 -5.58
CA ASN A 6 -3.74 8.14 -4.64
C ASN A 6 -3.81 7.56 -3.21
N LYS A 7 -4.59 6.49 -2.97
CA LYS A 7 -4.50 5.74 -1.72
C LYS A 7 -3.37 4.72 -1.77
N TYR A 8 -2.90 4.34 -0.59
CA TYR A 8 -1.88 3.34 -0.39
C TYR A 8 -2.52 1.97 -0.18
N CYS A 9 -1.79 0.92 -0.51
CA CYS A 9 -2.19 -0.46 -0.32
C CYS A 9 -1.02 -1.17 0.34
N VAL A 10 -1.28 -1.94 1.38
CA VAL A 10 -0.23 -2.69 2.07
C VAL A 10 -0.41 -4.16 1.80
N LYS A 11 0.70 -4.82 1.51
CA LYS A 11 0.74 -6.27 1.39
C LYS A 11 1.41 -6.83 2.63
N THR A 12 0.64 -7.52 3.43
CA THR A 12 1.11 -8.21 4.62
C THR A 12 1.57 -9.62 4.26
N PHE A 13 2.55 -10.14 4.99
CA PHE A 13 3.07 -11.48 4.81
C PHE A 13 2.97 -12.28 6.12
N GLY A 14 2.35 -13.47 6.04
CA GLY A 14 2.22 -14.42 7.14
C GLY A 14 1.21 -14.04 8.23
N VAL A 15 1.09 -14.91 9.23
CA VAL A 15 0.12 -14.83 10.34
C VAL A 15 0.37 -13.62 11.25
N SER A 16 1.63 -13.13 11.31
CA SER A 16 2.02 -11.97 12.12
C SER A 16 1.59 -10.62 11.54
N GLY A 17 1.10 -10.59 10.30
CA GLY A 17 0.61 -9.37 9.65
C GLY A 17 1.71 -8.32 9.41
N ALA A 18 2.95 -8.75 9.18
CA ALA A 18 4.05 -7.84 8.88
C ALA A 18 3.90 -7.27 7.46
N ILE A 19 4.05 -5.96 7.29
CA ILE A 19 4.00 -5.27 6.01
C ILE A 19 5.31 -5.51 5.26
N LYS A 20 5.18 -6.20 4.12
CA LYS A 20 6.30 -6.53 3.23
C LYS A 20 6.43 -5.56 2.06
N GLU A 21 5.30 -5.14 1.49
CA GLU A 21 5.30 -4.23 0.35
C GLU A 21 4.24 -3.14 0.54
N ILE A 22 4.52 -1.94 0.01
CA ILE A 22 3.59 -0.80 0.01
C ILE A 22 3.37 -0.37 -1.44
N GLY A 23 2.14 -0.51 -1.88
CA GLY A 23 1.66 -0.10 -3.18
C GLY A 23 0.99 1.26 -3.13
N LEU A 24 1.16 2.07 -4.18
CA LEU A 24 0.45 3.32 -4.38
C LEU A 24 -0.50 3.19 -5.57
N VAL A 25 -1.78 3.48 -5.39
CA VAL A 25 -2.74 3.46 -6.49
C VAL A 25 -2.50 4.68 -7.38
N LYS A 26 -1.83 4.47 -8.51
CA LYS A 26 -1.49 5.54 -9.47
C LYS A 26 -2.64 5.85 -10.42
N LYS A 27 -3.43 4.84 -10.80
CA LYS A 27 -4.50 5.00 -11.80
C LYS A 27 -5.63 4.02 -11.54
N VAL A 28 -6.86 4.51 -11.68
CA VAL A 28 -8.08 3.69 -11.69
C VAL A 28 -8.77 3.92 -13.02
N ALA A 29 -8.87 2.87 -13.83
CA ALA A 29 -9.43 2.91 -15.17
C ALA A 29 -10.63 1.97 -15.25
N GLY A 30 -11.81 2.45 -14.87
CA GLY A 30 -13.10 1.76 -14.98
C GLY A 30 -13.15 0.41 -14.23
N ARG A 31 -12.61 -0.64 -14.85
CA ARG A 31 -12.55 -2.01 -14.32
C ARG A 31 -11.17 -2.43 -13.84
N THR A 32 -10.14 -1.62 -14.01
CA THR A 32 -8.77 -1.93 -13.57
C THR A 32 -8.19 -0.88 -12.63
N ILE A 33 -7.32 -1.35 -11.74
CA ILE A 33 -6.64 -0.57 -10.72
C ILE A 33 -5.14 -0.82 -10.87
N HIS A 34 -4.40 0.24 -11.18
CA HIS A 34 -2.96 0.21 -11.37
C HIS A 34 -2.30 0.62 -10.05
N VAL A 35 -1.61 -0.33 -9.43
CA VAL A 35 -0.90 -0.11 -8.16
C VAL A 35 0.59 -0.21 -8.41
N ASP A 36 1.28 0.88 -8.08
CA ASP A 36 2.73 0.96 -8.13
C ASP A 36 3.35 0.44 -6.84
N TRP A 37 3.94 -0.74 -6.89
CA TRP A 37 4.65 -1.36 -5.76
C TRP A 37 6.13 -0.96 -5.70
N GLY A 38 6.55 -0.01 -6.53
CA GLY A 38 7.91 0.52 -6.56
C GLY A 38 8.89 -0.26 -7.42
N MET A 39 8.87 -1.59 -7.32
CA MET A 39 9.62 -2.45 -8.26
C MET A 39 8.85 -2.66 -9.56
N LYS A 40 7.52 -2.67 -9.50
CA LYS A 40 6.65 -2.83 -10.67
C LYS A 40 5.25 -2.29 -10.42
N VAL A 41 4.62 -1.85 -11.51
CA VAL A 41 3.19 -1.52 -11.53
C VAL A 41 2.40 -2.78 -11.83
N TRP A 42 1.53 -3.16 -10.92
CA TRP A 42 0.59 -4.25 -11.11
C TRP A 42 -0.78 -3.72 -11.48
N ILE A 43 -1.46 -4.42 -12.38
CA ILE A 43 -2.81 -4.09 -12.81
C ILE A 43 -3.75 -5.14 -12.25
N TYR A 44 -4.64 -4.71 -11.36
CA TYR A 44 -5.67 -5.55 -10.76
C TYR A 44 -7.00 -5.27 -11.43
N GLN A 45 -7.84 -6.30 -11.55
CA GLN A 45 -9.25 -6.07 -11.87
C GLN A 45 -9.98 -5.66 -10.60
N ASN A 46 -10.97 -4.78 -10.75
CA ASN A 46 -11.74 -4.23 -9.63
C ASN A 46 -12.39 -5.32 -8.77
N LYS A 47 -12.91 -6.38 -9.39
CA LYS A 47 -13.52 -7.53 -8.71
C LYS A 47 -12.52 -8.39 -7.92
N ASP A 48 -11.25 -8.37 -8.32
CA ASP A 48 -10.15 -9.16 -7.73
C ASP A 48 -9.25 -8.28 -6.84
N PHE A 49 -9.63 -7.02 -6.62
CA PHE A 49 -8.83 -6.10 -5.82
C PHE A 49 -9.07 -6.35 -4.33
N GLN A 50 -8.24 -7.20 -3.75
CA GLN A 50 -8.33 -7.60 -2.33
C GLN A 50 -7.57 -6.67 -1.38
N TRP A 51 -6.90 -5.65 -1.91
CA TRP A 51 -6.12 -4.72 -1.09
C TRP A 51 -7.02 -3.64 -0.50
N ILE A 52 -6.81 -3.34 0.78
CA ILE A 52 -7.54 -2.27 1.46
C ILE A 52 -6.84 -0.95 1.17
N PRO A 53 -7.48 -0.01 0.45
CA PRO A 53 -6.91 1.29 0.15
C PRO A 53 -6.98 2.17 1.39
N ILE A 54 -5.81 2.52 1.94
CA ILE A 54 -5.66 3.32 3.14
C ILE A 54 -4.93 4.62 2.83
N SER A 55 -5.26 5.69 3.55
CA SER A 55 -4.55 6.97 3.46
C SER A 55 -3.19 6.88 4.13
N LYS A 56 -2.29 7.84 3.83
CA LYS A 56 -0.99 7.95 4.51
C LYS A 56 -1.19 8.02 6.03
N GLU A 57 -2.06 8.90 6.50
CA GLU A 57 -2.35 9.12 7.92
C GLU A 57 -2.88 7.86 8.62
N GLU A 58 -3.78 7.15 7.96
CA GLU A 58 -4.32 5.87 8.44
C GLU A 58 -3.23 4.79 8.52
N LEU A 59 -2.31 4.77 7.55
CA LEU A 59 -1.22 3.80 7.52
C LEU A 59 -0.21 4.07 8.66
N GLU A 60 0.08 5.34 8.93
CA GLU A 60 0.94 5.80 10.04
C GLU A 60 0.28 5.55 11.41
N ALA A 61 -1.03 5.76 11.54
CA ALA A 61 -1.75 5.55 12.79
C ALA A 61 -1.99 4.07 13.10
N LYS A 62 -2.28 3.27 12.06
CA LYS A 62 -2.70 1.86 12.21
C LYS A 62 -1.53 0.90 12.34
N TYR A 63 -0.41 1.18 11.67
CA TYR A 63 0.73 0.28 11.64
C TYR A 63 1.96 0.93 12.26
N ARG A 64 2.49 0.31 13.31
CA ARG A 64 3.75 0.73 13.93
C ARG A 64 4.96 0.25 13.13
N LYS A 65 6.09 0.94 13.30
CA LYS A 65 7.35 0.65 12.61
C LYS A 65 7.78 -0.82 12.66
N HIS A 66 7.61 -1.49 13.80
CA HIS A 66 7.95 -2.91 13.97
C HIS A 66 7.17 -3.87 13.06
N LYS A 67 6.03 -3.44 12.49
CA LYS A 67 5.27 -4.24 11.53
C LYS A 67 5.87 -4.16 10.13
N PHE A 68 6.68 -3.16 9.82
CA PHE A 68 7.26 -2.99 8.50
C PHE A 68 8.60 -3.72 8.41
N THR A 69 8.77 -4.47 7.33
CA THR A 69 10.09 -4.96 6.93
C THR A 69 10.98 -3.79 6.50
N GLU A 70 12.30 -3.97 6.51
CA GLU A 70 13.25 -2.93 6.09
C GLU A 70 12.97 -2.40 4.68
N GLU A 71 12.60 -3.29 3.75
CA GLU A 71 12.23 -2.91 2.39
C GLU A 71 10.95 -2.05 2.37
N ALA A 72 9.95 -2.43 3.15
CA ALA A 72 8.72 -1.65 3.29
C ALA A 72 8.98 -0.28 3.94
N LEU A 73 9.88 -0.19 4.93
CA LEU A 73 10.28 1.09 5.54
C LEU A 73 10.98 2.01 4.55
N LYS A 74 11.93 1.48 3.75
CA LYS A 74 12.59 2.26 2.69
C LYS A 74 11.57 2.79 1.68
N ARG A 75 10.57 1.97 1.33
CA ARG A 75 9.50 2.37 0.42
C ARG A 75 8.55 3.39 1.06
N ALA A 76 8.17 3.21 2.32
CA ALA A 76 7.37 4.16 3.10
C ALA A 76 8.05 5.53 3.10
N ALA A 77 9.35 5.58 3.45
CA ALA A 77 10.14 6.80 3.44
C ALA A 77 10.19 7.45 2.04
N ALA A 78 10.39 6.67 0.97
CA ALA A 78 10.38 7.17 -0.40
C ALA A 78 8.99 7.72 -0.84
N LEU A 79 7.92 7.23 -0.23
CA LEU A 79 6.55 7.70 -0.43
C LEU A 79 6.18 8.84 0.53
N GLY A 80 7.12 9.29 1.37
CA GLY A 80 6.93 10.34 2.36
C GLY A 80 6.07 9.91 3.55
N ILE A 81 5.96 8.62 3.84
CA ILE A 81 5.22 8.06 4.98
C ILE A 81 6.18 7.98 6.18
N GLU A 82 5.83 8.65 7.27
CA GLU A 82 6.59 8.69 8.52
C GLU A 82 6.00 7.71 9.52
N VAL A 83 6.52 6.49 9.49
CA VAL A 83 6.09 5.46 10.41
C VAL A 83 6.71 5.71 11.79
N ASN A 84 5.88 6.14 12.75
CA ASN A 84 6.28 6.32 14.14
C ASN A 84 6.51 4.96 14.85
N ASP A 85 7.41 4.97 15.84
CA ASP A 85 7.83 3.80 16.63
C ASP A 85 6.81 3.42 17.71
#